data_AF-D6PDW7-F1
#
_entry.id   AF-D6PDW7-F1
#
_cell.length_a   1.000
_cell.length_b   1.000
_cell.length_c   1.000
_cell.angle_alpha   90.00
_cell.angle_beta   90.00
_cell.angle_gamma   90.00
#
_symmetry.space_group_name_H-M   'P 1'
#
loop_
_entity.id
_entity.type
_entity.pdbx_description
1 polymer ?
#
loop_
_entity_poly.entity_id
_entity_poly.type
_entity_poly.pdbx_seq_one_letter_code
_entity_poly.pdbx_strand_id
1 'polypeptide(L)' 'MIFVNCDPEAPDFSKPLSHISRQLGAYDLENAKVAEAKTYRIDANWKLCLENYLECYHCASSHQHYAKTSHASGSGA' A
#
# COMPACT_ATOMS: atom_id res chain seq x y z
N MET A 1 2.15 -13.77 -2.64
CA MET A 1 1.55 -12.78 -3.57
C MET A 1 1.78 -13.25 -5.00
N ILE A 2 0.88 -12.94 -5.93
CA ILE A 2 1.00 -13.31 -7.36
C ILE A 2 0.94 -12.02 -8.18
N PHE A 3 1.91 -11.83 -9.08
CA PHE A 3 1.97 -10.72 -10.03
C PHE A 3 1.87 -11.28 -11.45
N VAL A 4 1.20 -10.56 -12.34
CA VAL A 4 0.96 -10.96 -13.73
C VAL A 4 1.41 -9.84 -14.66
N ASN A 5 2.05 -10.20 -15.77
CA ASN A 5 2.39 -9.28 -16.85
C ASN A 5 1.75 -9.80 -18.14
N CYS A 6 1.07 -8.92 -18.88
CA CYS A 6 0.38 -9.27 -20.12
C CYS A 6 1.26 -9.11 -21.38
N ASP A 7 2.49 -8.60 -21.22
CA ASP A 7 3.47 -8.50 -22.30
C ASP A 7 4.18 -9.86 -22.48
N PRO A 8 4.09 -10.51 -23.66
CA PRO A 8 4.79 -11.76 -23.94
C PRO A 8 6.32 -11.61 -23.90
N GLU A 9 6.85 -10.40 -24.11
CA GLU A 9 8.28 -10.09 -24.08
C GLU A 9 8.68 -9.40 -22.75
N ALA A 10 7.90 -9.63 -21.68
CA ALA A 10 8.13 -9.02 -20.38
C ALA A 10 9.56 -9.27 -19.85
N PRO A 11 10.24 -8.24 -19.32
CA PRO A 11 11.54 -8.41 -18.70
C PRO A 11 11.45 -9.19 -17.38
N ASP A 12 12.58 -9.72 -16.93
CA ASP A 12 12.68 -10.41 -15.64
C ASP A 12 12.23 -9.50 -14.48
N PHE A 13 11.31 -10.01 -13.67
CA PHE A 13 10.72 -9.31 -12.52
C PHE A 13 11.36 -9.70 -11.19
N SER A 14 12.32 -10.63 -11.18
CA SER A 14 12.96 -11.14 -9.95
C SER A 14 13.69 -10.06 -9.16
N LYS A 15 14.42 -9.17 -9.85
CA LYS A 15 15.19 -8.08 -9.22
C LYS A 15 14.28 -7.08 -8.49
N PRO A 16 13.22 -6.50 -9.11
CA PRO A 16 12.23 -5.71 -8.39
C PRO A 16 11.63 -6.43 -7.16
N LEU A 17 11.27 -7.70 -7.29
CA LEU A 17 10.70 -8.48 -6.18
C LEU A 17 11.66 -8.60 -5.00
N SER A 18 12.96 -8.76 -5.26
CA SER A 18 13.98 -8.84 -4.19
C SER A 18 14.02 -7.59 -3.29
N HIS A 19 13.63 -6.42 -3.80
CA HIS A 19 13.65 -5.16 -3.05
C HIS A 19 12.55 -5.05 -1.99
N ILE A 20 11.50 -5.87 -2.08
CA ILE A 20 10.37 -5.88 -1.14
C ILE A 20 10.37 -7.10 -0.22
N SER A 21 11.17 -8.14 -0.51
CA SER A 21 11.20 -9.38 0.26
C SER A 21 11.51 -9.16 1.74
N ARG A 22 12.43 -8.26 2.07
CA ARG A 22 12.79 -7.99 3.48
C ARG A 22 11.62 -7.36 4.25
N GLN A 23 10.94 -6.39 3.65
CA GLN A 23 9.82 -5.67 4.25
C GLN A 23 8.62 -6.60 4.43
N LEU A 24 8.36 -7.47 3.46
CA LEU A 24 7.25 -8.42 3.50
C LEU A 24 7.51 -9.64 4.39
N GLY A 25 8.78 -9.99 4.63
CA GLY A 25 9.16 -11.16 5.43
C GLY A 25 8.65 -11.16 6.87
N ALA A 26 8.25 -10.00 7.40
CA ALA A 26 7.68 -9.89 8.74
C ALA A 26 6.21 -10.37 8.85
N TYR A 27 5.52 -10.65 7.74
CA TYR A 27 4.06 -10.79 7.71
C TYR A 27 3.53 -12.21 7.44
N ASP A 28 4.38 -13.25 7.42
CA ASP A 28 4.00 -14.67 7.22
C ASP A 28 2.91 -14.88 6.15
N LEU A 29 3.12 -14.25 4.98
CA LEU A 29 2.09 -14.15 3.94
C LEU A 29 1.75 -15.49 3.29
N GLU A 30 2.58 -16.52 3.47
CA GLU A 30 2.33 -17.88 2.98
C GLU A 30 1.21 -18.59 3.75
N ASN A 31 1.08 -18.30 5.05
CA ASN A 31 0.05 -18.86 5.93
C ASN A 31 -1.15 -17.91 6.10
N ALA A 32 -1.07 -16.69 5.55
CA ALA A 32 -2.13 -15.72 5.59
C ALA A 32 -3.36 -16.14 4.76
N LYS A 33 -4.54 -15.72 5.20
CA LYS A 33 -5.82 -15.91 4.50
C LYS A 33 -6.55 -14.59 4.33
N VAL A 34 -7.33 -14.46 3.26
CA VAL A 34 -8.20 -13.29 3.05
C VAL A 34 -9.36 -13.35 4.06
N ALA A 35 -9.34 -12.47 5.05
CA ALA A 35 -10.41 -12.35 6.04
C ALA A 35 -11.61 -11.56 5.52
N GLU A 36 -11.36 -10.50 4.74
CA GLU A 36 -12.38 -9.63 4.16
C GLU A 36 -11.84 -8.99 2.87
N ALA A 37 -12.70 -8.75 1.88
CA ALA A 37 -12.38 -8.02 0.66
C ALA A 37 -13.51 -7.02 0.34
N LYS A 38 -13.14 -5.76 0.08
CA LYS A 38 -14.08 -4.69 -0.28
C LYS A 38 -13.69 -4.08 -1.62
N THR A 39 -14.68 -3.80 -2.45
CA THR A 39 -14.50 -3.15 -3.74
C THR A 39 -15.24 -1.82 -3.76
N TYR A 40 -14.54 -0.76 -4.16
CA TYR A 40 -15.09 0.59 -4.24
C TYR A 40 -14.90 1.13 -5.66
N ARG A 41 -15.94 1.77 -6.20
CA ARG A 41 -15.80 2.57 -7.42
C ARG A 41 -15.51 4.00 -7.00
N ILE A 42 -14.34 4.49 -7.35
CA ILE A 42 -13.89 5.85 -7.05
C ILE A 42 -13.93 6.64 -8.36
N ASP A 43 -14.64 7.77 -8.35
CA ASP A 43 -14.71 8.66 -9.51
C ASP A 43 -13.49 9.57 -9.57
N ALA A 44 -12.33 8.96 -9.80
CA ALA A 44 -11.05 9.64 -9.88
C ALA A 44 -10.08 8.89 -10.80
N ASN A 45 -9.06 9.58 -11.28
CA ASN A 45 -7.95 8.93 -11.95
C ASN A 45 -7.16 8.06 -10.96
N TRP A 46 -6.78 6.83 -11.35
CA TRP A 46 -6.04 5.91 -10.48
C TRP A 46 -4.73 6.49 -9.93
N LYS A 47 -4.08 7.41 -10.66
CA LYS A 47 -2.86 8.09 -10.21
C LYS A 47 -3.10 8.93 -8.96
N LEU A 48 -4.27 9.57 -8.85
CA LEU A 48 -4.62 10.35 -7.66
C LEU A 48 -4.73 9.46 -6.41
N CYS A 49 -5.25 8.24 -6.55
CA CYS A 49 -5.28 7.29 -5.44
C CYS A 49 -3.87 6.89 -4.99
N LEU A 50 -2.94 6.74 -5.93
CA LEU A 50 -1.55 6.42 -5.62
C LEU A 50 -0.82 7.61 -5.00
N GLU A 51 -0.98 8.81 -5.56
CA GLU A 51 -0.39 10.05 -5.02
C GLU A 51 -0.87 10.30 -3.59
N ASN A 52 -2.16 10.12 -3.32
CA ASN A 52 -2.72 10.19 -1.96
C ASN A 52 -2.12 9.15 -1.02
N TYR A 53 -1.81 7.93 -1.48
CA TYR A 53 -1.23 6.89 -0.64
C TYR A 53 0.25 7.13 -0.31
N LEU A 54 0.98 7.81 -1.20
CA LEU A 54 2.43 8.00 -1.08
C LEU A 54 2.82 9.14 -0.12
N GLU A 55 1.86 9.83 0.49
CA GLU A 55 2.09 10.88 1.48
C GLU A 55 1.13 10.78 2.67
N CYS A 56 1.41 11.54 3.73
CA CYS A 56 0.56 11.60 4.91
C CYS A 56 0.33 13.05 5.39
N TYR A 57 0.58 14.03 4.53
CA TYR A 57 0.27 15.43 4.76
C TYR A 57 -1.22 15.65 5.03
N HIS A 58 -2.10 14.91 4.34
CA HIS A 58 -3.54 14.96 4.54
C HIS A 58 -4.04 14.15 5.75
N CYS A 59 -3.22 13.29 6.36
CA CYS A 59 -3.66 12.34 7.39
C CYS A 59 -4.26 13.04 8.63
N ALA A 60 -3.61 14.10 9.12
CA ALA A 60 -4.03 14.79 10.34
C ALA A 60 -5.41 15.45 10.19
N SER A 61 -5.72 15.99 9.00
CA SER A 61 -6.99 16.65 8.71
C SER A 61 -8.08 15.68 8.26
N SER A 62 -7.71 14.63 7.51
CA SER A 62 -8.68 13.77 6.79
C SER A 62 -8.97 12.45 7.50
N HIS A 63 -8.11 12.01 8.43
CA HIS A 63 -8.22 10.70 9.08
C HIS A 63 -8.16 10.79 10.60
N GLN A 64 -9.16 11.42 11.22
CA GLN A 64 -9.20 11.68 12.66
C GLN A 64 -8.96 10.44 13.55
N HIS A 65 -9.43 9.26 13.13
CA HIS A 65 -9.21 8.03 13.90
C HIS A 65 -7.77 7.52 13.77
N TYR A 66 -7.22 7.54 12.56
CA TYR A 66 -5.85 7.09 12.27
C TYR A 66 -4.80 8.05 12.83
N ALA A 67 -5.06 9.35 12.77
CA ALA A 67 -4.14 10.38 13.27
C ALA A 67 -3.92 10.30 14.78
N LYS A 68 -4.88 9.78 15.55
CA LYS A 68 -4.74 9.58 17.01
C LYS A 68 -3.81 8.43 17.37
N THR A 69 -3.69 7.43 16.49
CA THR A 69 -2.90 6.22 16.73
C THR A 69 -1.53 6.26 16.06
N SER A 70 -1.35 7.14 15.08
CA SER A 70 -0.09 7.35 14.36
C SER A 70 0.62 8.59 14.91
N HIS A 71 1.95 8.65 14.81
CA HIS A 71 2.74 9.86 15.12
C HIS A 71 2.45 11.04 14.15
N ALA A 72 1.45 10.90 13.28
CA ALA A 72 0.97 11.96 12.37
C ALA A 72 0.21 13.07 13.12
N SER A 73 -0.24 12.83 14.36
CA SER A 73 -0.56 13.91 15.29
C SER A 73 0.76 14.55 15.73
N GLY A 74 1.15 15.67 15.11
CA GLY A 74 2.35 16.40 15.50
C GLY A 74 2.42 16.54 17.02
N SER A 75 3.40 15.88 17.63
CA SER A 75 3.95 16.35 18.89
C SER A 75 4.65 17.67 18.56
N GLY A 76 3.95 18.77 18.80
CA GLY A 76 4.61 19.99 19.22
C GLY A 76 5.27 19.71 20.57
N ALA A 77 6.51 19.24 20.52
CA ALA A 77 7.60 19.39 21.49
C ALA A 77 8.87 18.82 20.86
#